data_AF-A0A1Q6U808-F1
#
_entry.id   AF-A0A1Q6U808-F1
#
_cell.length_a   1.000
_cell.length_b   1.000
_cell.length_c   1.000
_cell.angle_alpha   90.00
_cell.angle_beta   90.00
_cell.angle_gamma   90.00
#
_symmetry.space_group_name_H-M   'P 1'
#
loop_
_entity.id
_entity.type
_entity.pdbx_description
1 polymer ?
#
loop_
_entity_poly.entity_id
_entity_poly.type
_entity_poly.pdbx_seq_one_letter_code
_entity_poly.pdbx_strand_id
1 'polypeptide(L)'
;MTDTDDMIVMEEGDVVITAASELVDSSYRAGEEFLWGYYFCIENNSDEKITLLGKNWNITDDSGRSFCDDSDGFSGEIPELEPGEYFEFSATAPLKAAHAVFYGSCKILKGAAKIAESVRLPVLTFDAGRGRQSAAVLN
;
A
#
# COMPACT_ATOMS: atom_id res chain seq x y z
N MET A 1 -1.61 -16.41 6.37
CA MET A 1 -0.34 -16.46 5.62
C MET A 1 -0.71 -16.04 4.22
N THR A 2 -0.61 -14.74 3.94
CA THR A 2 -0.70 -14.20 2.59
C THR A 2 0.40 -14.88 1.78
N ASP A 3 0.00 -15.58 0.73
CA ASP A 3 0.92 -16.23 -0.18
C ASP A 3 1.81 -15.15 -0.82
N THR A 4 3.12 -15.36 -0.86
CA THR A 4 4.08 -14.38 -1.41
C THR A 4 3.84 -14.14 -2.91
N ASP A 5 3.08 -15.01 -3.59
CA ASP A 5 2.74 -14.92 -5.02
C ASP A 5 1.88 -13.68 -5.40
N ASP A 6 1.18 -13.06 -4.45
CA ASP A 6 0.32 -11.88 -4.69
C ASP A 6 1.01 -10.53 -4.33
N MET A 7 2.30 -10.53 -3.99
CA MET A 7 3.05 -9.30 -3.69
C MET A 7 3.66 -8.67 -4.95
N ILE A 8 3.49 -7.36 -5.10
CA ILE A 8 4.10 -6.56 -6.17
C ILE A 8 5.35 -5.90 -5.62
N VAL A 9 6.48 -6.08 -6.30
CA VAL A 9 7.75 -5.41 -5.96
C VAL A 9 8.05 -4.36 -7.03
N MET A 10 8.44 -3.17 -6.60
CA MET A 10 8.90 -2.09 -7.45
C MET A 10 10.16 -1.48 -6.88
N GLU A 11 11.08 -1.10 -7.75
CA GLU A 11 12.29 -0.35 -7.40
C GLU A 11 12.17 1.06 -7.99
N GLU A 12 12.41 2.07 -7.16
CA GLU A 12 12.42 3.47 -7.58
C GLU A 12 13.70 4.13 -7.03
N GLY A 13 14.74 4.13 -7.86
CA GLY A 13 16.10 4.45 -7.40
C GLY A 13 16.57 3.40 -6.39
N ASP A 14 17.18 3.84 -5.30
CA ASP A 14 17.71 2.95 -4.26
C ASP A 14 16.67 2.56 -3.18
N VAL A 15 15.38 2.76 -3.46
CA VAL A 15 14.29 2.37 -2.56
C VAL A 15 13.50 1.25 -3.23
N VAL A 16 13.35 0.14 -2.52
CA VAL A 16 12.53 -0.99 -2.96
C VAL A 16 11.22 -0.97 -2.18
N ILE A 17 10.12 -1.14 -2.89
CA ILE A 17 8.78 -1.11 -2.35
C ILE A 17 8.08 -2.42 -2.68
N THR A 18 7.72 -3.17 -1.65
CA THR A 18 6.86 -4.35 -1.77
C THR A 18 5.44 -3.97 -1.33
N ALA A 19 4.44 -4.36 -2.09
CA ALA A 19 3.05 -3.99 -1.84
C ALA A 19 2.11 -5.18 -2.03
N ALA A 20 1.04 -5.23 -1.24
CA ALA A 20 0.01 -6.24 -1.37
C ALA A 20 -1.35 -5.69 -0.94
N SER A 21 -2.42 -6.31 -1.44
CA SER A 21 -3.80 -6.04 -1.02
C SER A 21 -4.55 -7.34 -0.80
N GLU A 22 -5.43 -7.36 0.21
CA GLU A 22 -6.24 -8.53 0.57
C GLU A 22 -7.68 -8.10 0.87
N LEU A 23 -8.65 -8.89 0.40
CA LEU A 23 -10.05 -8.68 0.76
C LEU A 23 -10.31 -9.27 2.16
N VAL A 24 -10.51 -8.39 3.15
CA VAL A 24 -10.68 -8.76 4.56
C VAL A 24 -12.12 -9.15 4.86
N ASP A 25 -13.10 -8.40 4.34
CA ASP A 25 -14.52 -8.70 4.45
C ASP A 25 -15.26 -8.30 3.16
N SER A 26 -16.14 -9.19 2.71
CA SER A 26 -16.92 -9.07 1.48
C SER A 26 -18.43 -9.05 1.74
N SER A 27 -18.88 -8.29 2.74
CA SER A 27 -20.25 -8.23 3.24
C SER A 27 -21.35 -7.98 2.16
N TYR A 28 -21.72 -9.04 1.44
CA TYR A 28 -22.57 -8.99 0.25
C TYR A 28 -24.08 -8.81 0.56
N ARG A 29 -24.48 -8.82 1.84
CA ARG A 29 -25.88 -9.03 2.26
C ARG A 29 -26.69 -7.78 2.58
N ALA A 30 -26.31 -6.57 2.18
CA ALA A 30 -27.24 -5.42 2.15
C ALA A 30 -26.72 -4.20 1.38
N GLY A 31 -25.80 -4.37 0.42
CA GLY A 31 -25.07 -3.22 -0.15
C GLY A 31 -24.05 -2.63 0.83
N GLU A 32 -23.51 -3.50 1.69
CA GLU A 32 -22.50 -3.18 2.69
C GLU A 32 -21.10 -3.26 2.08
N GLU A 33 -20.20 -2.49 2.66
CA GLU A 33 -18.91 -2.10 2.10
C GLU A 33 -17.95 -3.30 1.98
N PHE A 34 -17.06 -3.27 0.99
CA PHE A 34 -15.91 -4.16 0.90
C PHE A 34 -14.82 -3.59 1.82
N LEU A 35 -14.36 -4.38 2.78
CA LEU A 35 -13.22 -3.99 3.61
C LEU A 35 -11.95 -4.60 3.02
N TRP A 36 -11.10 -3.75 2.47
CA TRP A 36 -9.80 -4.14 1.95
C TRP A 36 -8.70 -3.82 2.95
N GLY A 37 -7.75 -4.73 3.09
CA GLY A 37 -6.45 -4.48 3.70
C GLY A 37 -5.43 -4.18 2.60
N TYR A 38 -4.50 -3.29 2.87
CA TYR A 38 -3.33 -3.08 2.04
C TYR A 38 -2.08 -2.96 2.90
N TYR A 39 -0.98 -3.42 2.34
CA TYR A 39 0.33 -3.50 2.98
C TYR A 39 1.39 -2.88 2.07
N PHE A 40 2.34 -2.17 2.67
CA PHE A 40 3.56 -1.71 2.03
C PHE A 40 4.78 -2.05 2.90
N CYS A 41 5.84 -2.54 2.29
CA CYS A 41 7.19 -2.57 2.83
C CYS A 41 8.04 -1.58 2.04
N ILE A 42 8.73 -0.67 2.71
CA ILE A 42 9.66 0.28 2.10
C ILE A 42 11.05 -0.02 2.63
N GLU A 43 11.93 -0.46 1.73
CA GLU A 43 13.29 -0.89 2.04
C GLU A 43 14.29 0.18 1.57
N ASN A 44 15.21 0.56 2.46
CA ASN A 44 16.30 1.46 2.13
C ASN A 44 17.50 0.67 1.59
N ASN A 45 17.63 0.60 0.27
CA ASN A 45 18.77 -0.03 -0.39
C ASN A 45 19.86 0.99 -0.80
N SER A 46 19.77 2.22 -0.30
CA SER A 46 20.82 3.24 -0.49
C SER A 46 21.96 3.08 0.51
N ASP A 47 23.04 3.84 0.32
CA ASP A 47 24.16 3.97 1.25
C ASP A 47 23.97 5.10 2.28
N GLU A 48 22.82 5.77 2.27
CA GLU A 48 22.47 6.85 3.19
C GLU A 48 21.24 6.51 4.03
N LYS A 49 21.13 7.08 5.22
CA LYS A 49 19.88 7.03 6.00
C LYS A 49 18.76 7.73 5.25
N ILE A 50 17.56 7.16 5.23
CA ILE A 50 16.35 7.84 4.71
C ILE A 50 15.35 8.11 5.83
N THR A 51 14.65 9.23 5.76
CA THR A 51 13.54 9.58 6.65
C THR A 51 12.25 9.62 5.86
N LEU A 52 11.25 8.84 6.27
CA LEU A 52 9.93 8.80 5.65
C LEU A 52 9.05 9.92 6.20
N LEU A 53 8.99 11.05 5.48
CA LEU A 53 8.36 12.28 5.93
C LEU A 53 6.83 12.26 5.84
N GLY A 54 6.28 11.43 4.97
CA GLY A 54 4.83 11.34 4.78
C GLY A 54 4.45 10.63 3.50
N LYS A 55 3.16 10.65 3.20
CA LYS A 55 2.55 9.85 2.15
C LYS A 55 1.50 10.66 1.40
N ASN A 56 1.28 10.31 0.14
CA ASN A 56 0.16 10.78 -0.66
C ASN A 56 -0.49 9.55 -1.28
N TRP A 57 -1.60 9.10 -0.70
CA TRP A 57 -2.35 7.94 -1.15
C TRP A 57 -3.63 8.37 -1.83
N ASN A 58 -3.97 7.65 -2.89
CA ASN A 58 -5.20 7.85 -3.62
C ASN A 58 -5.80 6.47 -3.90
N ILE A 59 -7.08 6.31 -3.60
CA ILE A 59 -7.86 5.14 -3.98
C ILE A 59 -9.05 5.64 -4.78
N THR A 60 -9.18 5.18 -6.03
CA THR A 60 -10.30 5.54 -6.91
C THR A 60 -11.06 4.29 -7.31
N ASP A 61 -12.38 4.31 -7.15
CA ASP A 61 -13.25 3.22 -7.56
C ASP A 61 -13.81 3.36 -8.99
N ASP A 62 -14.44 2.30 -9.48
CA ASP A 62 -15.09 2.24 -10.81
C ASP A 62 -16.20 3.28 -11.03
N SER A 63 -16.74 3.82 -9.94
CA SER A 63 -17.78 4.84 -9.93
C SER A 63 -17.20 6.26 -9.90
N GLY A 64 -15.86 6.37 -9.92
CA GLY A 64 -15.11 7.63 -9.89
C GLY A 64 -15.00 8.26 -8.49
N ARG A 65 -15.43 7.57 -7.43
CA ARG A 65 -15.26 8.07 -6.06
C ARG A 65 -13.79 7.89 -5.68
N SER A 66 -13.19 8.95 -5.15
CA SER A 66 -11.80 8.97 -4.75
C SER A 66 -11.65 9.28 -3.27
N PHE A 67 -10.77 8.54 -2.60
CA PHE A 67 -10.28 8.80 -1.26
C PHE A 67 -8.81 9.20 -1.34
N CYS A 68 -8.43 10.28 -0.68
CA CYS A 68 -7.06 10.78 -0.64
C CYS A 68 -6.58 10.92 0.80
N ASP A 69 -5.37 10.45 1.07
CA ASP A 69 -4.67 10.63 2.35
C ASP A 69 -3.29 11.25 2.05
N ASP A 70 -3.19 12.58 2.21
CA ASP A 70 -1.93 13.33 2.19
C ASP A 70 -1.60 13.74 3.62
N SER A 71 -0.91 12.84 4.32
CA SER A 71 -0.55 13.02 5.72
C SER A 71 0.96 13.02 5.88
N ASP A 72 1.42 13.82 6.83
CA ASP A 72 2.78 13.72 7.35
C ASP A 72 2.93 12.41 8.13
N GLY A 73 4.06 11.76 7.92
CA GLY A 73 4.39 10.48 8.51
C GLY A 73 3.42 9.34 8.19
N PHE A 74 3.53 8.30 9.01
CA PHE A 74 2.79 7.05 8.90
C PHE A 74 2.14 6.79 10.26
N SER A 75 0.83 7.04 10.34
CA SER A 75 0.07 6.98 11.61
C SER A 75 0.63 7.90 12.72
N GLY A 76 1.20 9.05 12.32
CA GLY A 76 1.79 10.03 13.24
C GLY A 76 3.27 9.81 13.55
N GLU A 77 3.87 8.75 13.03
CA GLU A 77 5.31 8.48 13.18
C GLU A 77 6.08 8.92 11.94
N ILE A 78 7.35 9.31 12.12
CA ILE A 78 8.28 9.66 11.03
C ILE A 78 9.43 8.63 11.08
N PRO A 79 9.30 7.49 10.38
CA PRO A 79 10.32 6.46 10.39
C PRO A 79 11.65 6.96 9.83
N GLU A 80 12.75 6.58 10.48
CA GLU A 80 14.10 6.73 9.98
C GLU A 80 14.67 5.34 9.71
N LEU A 81 15.24 5.13 8.53
CA LEU A 81 15.75 3.84 8.07
C LEU A 81 17.22 3.98 7.69
N GLU A 82 18.09 3.29 8.41
CA GLU A 82 19.50 3.13 8.03
C GLU A 82 19.62 2.27 6.75
N PRO A 83 20.79 2.28 6.07
CA PRO A 83 21.06 1.38 4.95
C PRO A 83 20.76 -0.09 5.29
N GLY A 84 19.90 -0.71 4.50
CA GLY A 84 19.43 -2.08 4.65
C GLY A 84 18.26 -2.27 5.61
N GLU A 85 17.76 -1.20 6.25
CA GLU A 85 16.54 -1.27 7.06
C GLU A 85 15.27 -1.08 6.23
N TYR A 86 14.14 -1.51 6.81
CA TYR A 86 12.84 -1.42 6.17
C TYR A 86 11.75 -0.96 7.13
N PHE A 87 10.70 -0.37 6.56
CA PHE A 87 9.49 0.03 7.27
C PHE A 87 8.27 -0.66 6.68
N GLU A 88 7.45 -1.23 7.54
CA GLU A 88 6.18 -1.87 7.16
C GLU A 88 5.00 -0.99 7.57
N PHE A 89 4.05 -0.85 6.66
CA PHE A 89 2.80 -0.16 6.89
C PHE A 89 1.62 -1.01 6.47
N SER A 90 0.56 -1.04 7.27
CA SER A 90 -0.71 -1.69 6.92
C SER A 90 -1.88 -0.83 7.34
N ALA A 91 -2.91 -0.77 6.51
CA ALA A 91 -4.19 -0.17 6.86
C ALA A 91 -5.33 -0.83 6.11
N THR A 92 -6.53 -0.39 6.45
CA THR A 92 -7.76 -0.82 5.80
C THR A 92 -8.41 0.32 5.03
N ALA A 93 -9.12 -0.03 3.97
CA ALA A 93 -9.93 0.87 3.16
C ALA A 93 -11.35 0.29 3.04
N PRO A 94 -12.36 0.91 3.68
CA PRO A 94 -13.76 0.57 3.42
C PRO A 94 -14.17 1.15 2.06
N LEU A 95 -14.52 0.28 1.12
CA LEU A 95 -14.88 0.66 -0.25
C LEU A 95 -16.33 0.26 -0.56
N LYS A 96 -17.07 1.17 -1.20
CA LYS A 96 -18.46 0.92 -1.62
C LYS A 96 -18.56 0.31 -3.03
N ALA A 97 -17.45 -0.17 -3.58
CA ALA A 97 -17.35 -0.71 -4.93
C ALA A 97 -16.51 -1.99 -4.92
N ALA A 98 -16.84 -2.91 -5.83
CA ALA A 98 -16.13 -4.18 -5.96
C ALA A 98 -14.75 -4.02 -6.59
N HIS A 99 -14.55 -2.92 -7.34
CA HIS A 99 -13.31 -2.63 -8.04
C HIS A 99 -12.81 -1.23 -7.68
N ALA A 100 -11.52 -1.14 -7.35
CA ALA A 100 -10.82 0.12 -7.14
C ALA A 100 -9.33 -0.02 -7.41
N VAL A 101 -8.65 1.11 -7.54
CA VAL A 101 -7.20 1.17 -7.77
C VAL A 101 -6.58 2.10 -6.75
N PHE A 102 -5.51 1.64 -6.11
CA PHE A 102 -4.62 2.47 -5.30
C PHE A 102 -3.46 2.99 -6.15
N TYR A 103 -3.10 4.25 -5.96
CA TYR A 103 -1.86 4.83 -6.48
C TYR A 103 -1.36 5.95 -5.56
N GLY A 104 -0.06 6.20 -5.57
CA GLY A 104 0.50 7.21 -4.69
C GLY A 104 2.02 7.22 -4.63
N SER A 105 2.52 7.95 -3.65
CA SER A 105 3.94 8.09 -3.37
C SER A 105 4.18 8.34 -1.88
N CYS A 106 5.40 8.08 -1.41
CA CYS A 106 5.90 8.59 -0.15
C CYS A 106 6.92 9.71 -0.37
N LYS A 107 7.00 10.63 0.58
CA LYS A 107 8.01 11.69 0.61
C LYS A 107 9.16 11.22 1.50
N ILE A 108 10.38 11.25 0.98
CA ILE A 108 11.58 10.84 1.73
C ILE A 108 12.59 11.98 1.81
N LEU A 109 13.42 11.97 2.84
CA LEU A 109 14.62 12.79 2.92
C LEU A 109 15.84 11.88 3.03
N LYS A 110 16.83 12.05 2.15
CA LYS A 110 18.08 11.27 2.19
C LYS A 110 19.16 12.02 2.95
N GLY A 111 19.81 11.37 3.92
CA GLY A 111 20.99 11.86 4.63
C GLY A 111 20.84 13.30 5.14
N ALA A 112 21.76 14.17 4.74
CA ALA A 112 21.75 15.59 5.07
C ALA A 112 21.13 16.48 3.97
N ALA A 113 20.41 15.88 3.01
CA ALA A 113 19.74 16.63 1.95
C ALA A 113 18.74 17.63 2.55
N LYS A 114 18.53 18.73 1.83
CA LYS A 114 17.57 19.78 2.23
C LYS A 114 16.23 19.68 1.52
N ILE A 115 16.13 18.79 0.52
CA ILE A 115 14.99 18.68 -0.37
C ILE A 115 14.46 17.26 -0.24
N ALA A 116 13.16 17.15 0.01
CA ALA A 116 12.48 15.88 0.03
C ALA A 116 12.26 15.36 -1.40
N GLU A 117 12.43 14.06 -1.59
CA GLU A 117 12.18 13.35 -2.83
C GLU A 117 10.84 12.62 -2.75
N SER A 118 10.19 12.44 -3.90
CA SER A 118 8.93 11.70 -4.00
C SER A 118 9.21 10.34 -4.60
N VAL A 119 8.99 9.28 -3.84
CA VAL A 119 9.18 7.89 -4.26
C VAL A 119 7.81 7.29 -4.58
N ARG A 120 7.62 6.82 -5.81
CA ARG A 120 6.35 6.21 -6.23
C ARG A 120 6.12 4.90 -5.49
N LEU A 121 4.86 4.57 -5.24
CA LEU A 121 4.44 3.26 -4.74
C LEU A 121 3.89 2.41 -5.89
N PRO A 122 3.94 1.07 -5.80
CA PRO A 122 3.24 0.20 -6.73
C PRO A 122 1.75 0.53 -6.79
N VAL A 123 1.17 0.43 -7.98
CA VAL A 123 -0.27 0.50 -8.16
C VAL A 123 -0.87 -0.82 -7.68
N LEU A 124 -1.81 -0.76 -6.74
CA LEU A 124 -2.57 -1.94 -6.29
C LEU A 124 -3.96 -1.91 -6.91
N THR A 125 -4.47 -3.10 -7.25
CA THR A 125 -5.85 -3.27 -7.71
C THR A 125 -6.63 -4.00 -6.63
N PHE A 126 -7.74 -3.39 -6.21
CA PHE A 126 -8.72 -4.03 -5.35
C PHE A 126 -9.78 -4.65 -6.26
N ASP A 127 -9.82 -5.97 -6.36
CA ASP A 127 -10.78 -6.69 -7.18
C ASP A 127 -11.49 -7.77 -6.35
N ALA A 128 -12.72 -7.47 -5.95
CA ALA A 128 -13.55 -8.39 -5.18
C ALA A 128 -14.26 -9.41 -6.09
N GLY A 129 -13.82 -9.56 -7.34
CA GLY A 129 -14.39 -10.39 -8.39
C GLY A 129 -14.99 -11.68 -7.84
N ARG A 130 -16.21 -12.03 -8.30
CA ARG A 130 -17.01 -13.22 -7.86
C ARG A 130 -16.07 -14.29 -7.34
N GLY A 131 -16.05 -14.48 -6.02
CA GLY A 131 -14.90 -15.01 -5.30
C GLY A 131 -14.07 -16.03 -6.07
N ARG A 132 -12.74 -15.91 -5.96
CA ARG A 132 -11.88 -17.10 -5.96
C ARG A 132 -12.43 -17.99 -4.86
N GLN A 133 -13.35 -18.89 -5.20
CA GLN A 133 -13.61 -20.07 -4.38
C GLN A 133 -12.24 -20.71 -4.28
N SER A 134 -11.64 -20.64 -3.09
CA SER A 134 -10.68 -21.63 -2.67
C SER A 134 -11.32 -22.97 -3.04
N ALA A 135 -10.73 -23.65 -4.02
CA ALA A 135 -11.15 -24.98 -4.36
C ALA A 135 -11.00 -25.79 -3.08
N ALA A 136 -12.14 -26.05 -2.42
CA ALA A 136 -12.19 -27.02 -1.36
C ALA A 136 -11.71 -28.31 -2.00
N VAL A 137 -10.52 -28.77 -1.59
CA VAL A 137 -10.06 -30.12 -1.86
C VAL A 137 -11.09 -31.03 -1.19
N LEU A 138 -12.00 -31.56 -2.00
CA LEU A 138 -12.91 -32.62 -1.58
C LEU A 138 -12.06 -33.88 -1.40
N ASN A 139 -11.90 -34.30 -0.16
CA ASN A 139 -11.55 -35.68 0.19
C ASN A 139 -12.82 -36.53 0.29
#